data_AF-A0A944T4U9-F1
#
_entry.id   AF-A0A944T4U9-F1
#
_cell.length_a   1.000
_cell.length_b   1.000
_cell.length_c   1.000
_cell.angle_alpha   90.00
_cell.angle_beta   90.00
_cell.angle_gamma   90.00
#
_symmetry.space_group_name_H-M   'P 1'
#
loop_
_entity.id
_entity.type
_entity.pdbx_description
1 polymer ?
#
loop_
_entity_poly.entity_id
_entity_poly.type
_entity_poly.pdbx_seq_one_letter_code
_entity_poly.pdbx_strand_id
1 'polypeptide(L)'
;MNRVIRSFSKFDSSTKESIYSAFSEGELERTTFPYQGSIVEGVIYKTEEALLLIPIKTIRGIELRFLKSSEDNEEEIPEIAPDE
;
A
#
# COMPACT_ATOMS: atom_id res chain seq x y z
N MET A 1 3.36 6.32 -22.76
CA MET A 1 2.93 5.81 -21.44
C MET A 1 1.99 6.81 -20.80
N ASN A 2 0.76 6.38 -20.51
CA ASN A 2 -0.23 7.27 -19.88
C ASN A 2 0.07 7.44 -18.39
N ARG A 3 -0.16 8.65 -17.87
CA ARG A 3 -0.04 8.96 -16.43
C ARG A 3 -1.43 9.03 -15.84
N VAL A 4 -1.69 8.22 -14.82
CA VAL A 4 -3.01 8.12 -14.18
C VAL A 4 -2.86 8.47 -12.71
N ILE A 5 -3.54 9.51 -12.27
CA ILE A 5 -3.59 9.88 -10.85
C ILE A 5 -4.75 9.11 -10.21
N ARG A 6 -4.45 8.26 -9.23
CA ARG A 6 -5.46 7.47 -8.51
C ARG A 6 -5.14 7.38 -7.03
N SER A 7 -6.19 7.46 -6.22
CA SER A 7 -6.10 7.23 -4.78
C SER A 7 -5.79 5.76 -4.50
N PHE A 8 -4.97 5.47 -3.49
CA PHE A 8 -4.63 4.10 -3.11
C PHE A 8 -5.88 3.23 -2.86
N SER A 9 -6.95 3.82 -2.31
CA SER A 9 -8.25 3.15 -2.08
C SER A 9 -8.92 2.57 -3.33
N LYS A 10 -8.65 3.16 -4.50
CA LYS A 10 -9.28 2.82 -5.78
C LYS A 10 -8.63 1.64 -6.51
N PHE A 11 -7.53 1.10 -5.98
CA PHE A 11 -6.89 -0.09 -6.53
C PHE A 11 -7.47 -1.37 -5.92
N ASP A 12 -7.31 -2.48 -6.64
CA ASP A 12 -7.65 -3.82 -6.19
C ASP A 12 -6.68 -4.30 -5.09
N SER A 13 -7.07 -5.31 -4.32
CA SER A 13 -6.29 -5.79 -3.17
C SER A 13 -4.88 -6.24 -3.55
N SER A 14 -4.71 -7.00 -4.64
CA SER A 14 -3.37 -7.41 -5.11
C SER A 14 -2.50 -6.22 -5.49
N THR A 15 -3.04 -5.25 -6.23
CA THR A 15 -2.29 -4.04 -6.61
C THR A 15 -1.96 -3.18 -5.39
N LYS A 16 -2.87 -3.09 -4.41
CA LYS A 16 -2.62 -2.41 -3.15
C LYS A 16 -1.46 -3.03 -2.39
N GLU A 17 -1.43 -4.35 -2.30
CA GLU A 17 -0.35 -5.09 -1.64
C GLU A 17 1.00 -4.82 -2.33
N SER A 18 1.07 -4.94 -3.66
CA SER A 18 2.31 -4.66 -4.40
C SER A 18 2.78 -3.20 -4.28
N ILE A 19 1.85 -2.24 -4.35
CA ILE A 19 2.17 -0.81 -4.14
C ILE A 19 2.64 -0.60 -2.70
N TYR A 20 1.99 -1.21 -1.71
CA TYR A 20 2.33 -1.02 -0.31
C TYR A 20 3.69 -1.63 0.04
N SER A 21 3.99 -2.84 -0.42
CA SER A 21 5.31 -3.47 -0.24
C SER A 21 6.40 -2.59 -0.84
N ALA A 22 6.27 -2.20 -2.12
CA ALA A 22 7.25 -1.31 -2.76
C ALA A 22 7.34 0.07 -2.08
N PHE A 23 6.24 0.60 -1.53
CA PHE A 23 6.24 1.84 -0.75
C PHE A 23 7.01 1.69 0.57
N SER A 24 6.78 0.58 1.28
CA SER A 24 7.41 0.27 2.56
C SER A 24 8.90 -0.04 2.41
N GLU A 25 9.28 -0.69 1.32
CA GLU A 25 10.66 -0.99 0.95
C GLU A 25 11.40 0.26 0.41
N GLY A 26 10.66 1.33 0.10
CA GLY A 26 11.23 2.59 -0.41
C GLY A 26 11.63 2.52 -1.88
N GLU A 27 11.14 1.53 -2.63
CA GLU A 27 11.43 1.34 -4.05
C GLU A 27 10.63 2.30 -4.95
N LEU A 28 9.53 2.88 -4.44
CA LEU A 28 8.72 3.79 -5.22
C LEU A 28 9.31 5.21 -5.31
N GLU A 29 9.38 5.72 -6.53
CA GLU A 29 9.85 7.08 -6.80
C GLU A 29 8.87 8.11 -6.23
N ARG A 30 9.36 9.00 -5.36
CA ARG A 30 8.56 10.09 -4.80
C ARG A 30 8.42 11.23 -5.80
N THR A 31 7.23 11.83 -5.83
CA THR A 31 6.93 12.93 -6.75
C THR A 31 5.86 13.85 -6.17
N THR A 32 5.65 15.00 -6.81
CA THR A 32 4.55 15.92 -6.48
C THR A 32 3.69 16.14 -7.71
N PHE A 33 2.38 16.16 -7.53
CA PHE A 33 1.43 16.36 -8.64
C PHE A 33 0.13 17.02 -8.17
N PRO A 34 -0.60 17.68 -9.07
CA PRO A 34 -1.91 18.24 -8.75
C PRO A 34 -2.93 17.13 -8.47
N TYR A 35 -3.56 17.19 -7.30
CA TYR A 35 -4.63 16.29 -6.88
C TYR A 35 -5.67 17.04 -6.05
N GLN A 36 -6.94 16.98 -6.46
CA GLN A 36 -8.06 17.64 -5.76
C GLN A 36 -7.84 19.14 -5.50
N GLY A 37 -7.29 19.86 -6.47
CA GLY A 37 -7.10 21.32 -6.38
C GLY A 37 -5.89 21.76 -5.55
N SER A 38 -5.02 20.84 -5.13
CA SER A 38 -3.76 21.16 -4.45
C SER A 38 -2.61 20.31 -5.00
N ILE A 39 -1.38 20.80 -4.87
CA ILE A 39 -0.20 19.98 -5.13
C ILE A 39 -0.01 19.06 -3.92
N VAL A 40 0.01 17.75 -4.16
CA VAL A 40 0.22 16.76 -3.10
C VAL A 40 1.48 15.96 -3.37
N GLU A 41 2.07 15.45 -2.29
CA GLU A 41 3.13 14.47 -2.37
C GLU A 41 2.55 13.07 -2.64
N GLY A 42 3.21 12.34 -3.52
CA GLY A 42 2.81 11.03 -3.97
C GLY A 42 3.99 10.16 -4.38
N VAL A 43 3.68 8.95 -4.80
CA VAL A 43 4.64 8.00 -5.35
C VAL A 43 4.23 7.55 -6.74
N ILE A 44 5.23 7.14 -7.53
CA ILE A 44 5.04 6.62 -8.88
C ILE A 44 5.18 5.11 -8.85
N TYR A 45 4.11 4.41 -9.23
CA TYR A 45 4.12 2.98 -9.48
C TYR A 45 4.06 2.74 -10.99
N LYS A 46 5.10 2.10 -11.55
CA LYS A 46 5.23 1.87 -12.99
C LYS A 46 4.62 0.51 -13.32
N THR A 47 3.64 0.48 -14.22
CA THR A 47 3.09 -0.74 -14.81
C THR A 47 3.39 -0.79 -16.30
N GLU A 48 3.21 -1.96 -16.91
CA GLU A 48 3.34 -2.13 -18.36
C GLU A 48 2.36 -1.24 -19.15
N GLU A 49 1.19 -0.95 -18.57
CA GLU A 49 0.13 -0.18 -19.20
C GLU A 49 0.23 1.34 -18.92
N ALA A 50 0.56 1.72 -17.68
CA ALA A 50 0.51 3.11 -17.23
C ALA A 50 1.46 3.44 -16.05
N LEU A 51 1.74 4.73 -15.91
CA LEU A 51 2.38 5.30 -14.73
C LEU A 51 1.31 5.75 -13.74
N LEU A 52 1.22 5.05 -12.61
CA LEU A 52 0.25 5.33 -11.55
C LEU A 52 0.85 6.32 -10.56
N LEU A 53 0.18 7.46 -10.39
CA LEU A 53 0.54 8.52 -9.46
C LEU A 53 -0.37 8.41 -8.24
N ILE A 54 0.19 7.98 -7.12
CA ILE A 54 -0.57 7.60 -5.91
C ILE A 54 -0.25 8.58 -4.78
N PRO A 55 -1.22 9.34 -4.26
CA PRO A 55 -0.96 10.28 -3.17
C PRO A 55 -0.58 9.53 -1.88
N ILE A 56 0.55 9.88 -1.24
CA ILE A 56 1.05 9.19 -0.05
C ILE A 56 0.03 9.25 1.10
N LYS A 57 -0.68 10.38 1.21
CA LYS A 57 -1.77 10.56 2.18
C LYS A 57 -2.85 9.47 2.09
N THR A 58 -3.05 8.89 0.91
CA THR A 58 -4.06 7.84 0.69
C THR A 58 -3.53 6.43 1.00
N ILE A 59 -2.21 6.24 1.02
CA ILE A 59 -1.57 4.96 1.35
C ILE A 59 -1.62 4.77 2.88
N ARG A 60 -1.10 5.74 3.63
CA ARG A 60 -1.05 5.71 5.10
C ARG A 60 -2.44 5.62 5.76
N GLY A 61 -3.47 6.18 5.12
CA GLY A 61 -4.84 6.09 5.62
C GLY A 61 -5.47 4.70 5.53
N ILE A 62 -4.92 3.80 4.71
CA ILE A 62 -5.48 2.46 4.46
C ILE A 62 -4.66 1.37 5.16
N GLU A 63 -3.38 1.60 5.42
CA GLU A 63 -2.50 0.75 6.23
C GLU A 63 -3.19 0.23 7.50
N LEU A 64 -3.82 1.13 8.27
CA LEU A 64 -4.58 0.80 9.50
C LEU A 64 -5.78 -0.15 9.30
N ARG A 65 -6.34 -0.19 8.08
CA ARG A 65 -7.52 -1.02 7.77
C ARG A 65 -7.14 -2.29 7.02
N PHE A 66 -6.02 -2.29 6.28
CA PHE A 66 -5.52 -3.44 5.54
C PHE A 66 -4.77 -4.41 6.46
N LEU A 67 -3.89 -3.91 7.34
CA LEU A 67 -3.17 -4.75 8.32
C LEU A 67 -4.12 -5.43 9.32
N LYS A 68 -5.18 -4.75 9.73
CA LYS A 68 -6.20 -5.30 10.64
C LYS A 68 -7.04 -6.45 10.08
N SER A 69 -6.97 -6.72 8.78
CA SER A 69 -7.70 -7.84 8.16
C SER A 69 -6.80 -9.04 7.81
N SER A 70 -5.48 -8.95 8.03
CA SER A 70 -4.54 -10.07 7.82
C SER A 70 -4.06 -10.71 9.13
N GLU A 71 -4.50 -10.21 10.28
CA GLU A 71 -4.18 -10.76 11.60
C GLU A 71 -5.33 -11.65 12.11
N ASP A 72 -5.69 -12.65 11.29
CA ASP A 72 -6.50 -13.82 11.68
C ASP A 72 -5.78 -15.06 11.15
N ASN A 73 -4.55 -15.25 11.65
CA ASN A 73 -3.82 -16.50 11.54
C ASN A 73 -2.82 -16.52 12.70
N GLU A 74 -3.34 -16.48 13.93
CA GLU A 74 -2.55 -16.74 15.12
C GLU A 74 -2.05 -18.19 15.05
N GLU A 75 -0.73 -18.32 14.94
CA GLU A 75 0.02 -19.56 15.10
C GLU A 75 -0.46 -20.32 16.35
N GLU A 76 -0.95 -21.54 16.14
CA GLU A 76 -1.21 -22.51 17.20
C GLU A 76 0.14 -22.86 17.86
N ILE A 77 0.52 -22.12 18.91
CA ILE A 77 1.63 -22.51 19.77
C ILE A 77 1.23 -23.80 20.50
N PRO A 78 1.91 -24.95 20.28
CA PRO A 78 1.62 -26.13 21.08
C PRO A 78 2.01 -25.85 22.53
N GLU A 79 1.03 -25.97 23.42
CA GLU A 79 1.16 -25.92 24.87
C GLU A 79 2.18 -26.98 25.32
N ILE A 80 3.42 -26.56 25.58
CA ILE A 80 4.40 -27.39 26.27
C ILE A 80 3.95 -27.55 27.72
N ALA A 81 3.27 -28.66 28.01
CA ALA A 81 3.00 -29.09 29.37
C ALA A 81 4.33 -29.29 30.12
N PRO A 82 4.55 -28.67 31.30
CA PRO A 82 5.61 -29.07 32.18
C PRO A 82 5.14 -30.33 32.93
N ASP A 83 5.73 -31.49 32.64
CA ASP A 83 5.57 -32.67 33.48
C ASP A 83 6.75 -32.73 34.46
N GLU A 84 6.40 -32.93 35.72
CA GLU A 84 7.19 -32.80 36.96
C GLU A 84 8.05 -34.05 37.25
#